data_AF-K5BTB7-F1
#
_entry.id   AF-K5BTB7-F1
#
_cell.length_a   1.000
_cell.length_b   1.000
_cell.length_c   1.000
_cell.angle_alpha   90.00
_cell.angle_beta   90.00
_cell.angle_gamma   90.00
#
_symmetry.space_group_name_H-M   'P 1'
#
loop_
_entity.id
_entity.type
_entity.pdbx_description
1 polymer ?
#
loop_
_entity_poly.entity_id
_entity_poly.type
_entity_poly.pdbx_seq_one_letter_code
_entity_poly.pdbx_strand_id
1 'polypeptide(L)'
;MDAMAFGSYWFATGTPSYLVYLLKKHHYRLEEIEKVEVTEDVLDSIDSEGTNPIPVIYQSGYLTIKDYDPEFGLYTLDYPNREVEEGFVKYLMPFYIDKSEAEAPFEIRRFVGEVRNGNIDGFFHRLQSFFADAPYEVIVGQNPVRNVELFFQNVLFIVFRLAGFYTQVEYHTSRGRIDLVLKTDKFIYVMEFKQGATAEEALAQINEKGYADAFASDSRTLYKIGVSFSEEQRNIERWVVE
;
A
#
# COMPACT_ATOMS: atom_id res chain seq x y z
N MET A 1 -9.94 22.25 -30.42
CA MET A 1 -10.54 21.23 -31.29
C MET A 1 -9.45 20.27 -31.72
N ASP A 2 -9.26 19.08 -31.16
CA ASP A 2 -9.61 18.48 -29.88
C ASP A 2 -8.56 17.40 -29.68
N ALA A 3 -7.77 17.50 -28.60
CA ALA A 3 -6.90 16.42 -28.17
C ALA A 3 -7.80 15.39 -27.49
N MET A 4 -8.16 14.33 -28.22
CA MET A 4 -8.84 13.17 -27.65
C MET A 4 -7.93 12.57 -26.58
N ALA A 5 -8.27 12.81 -25.32
CA ALA A 5 -7.70 12.13 -24.18
C ALA A 5 -8.04 10.64 -24.31
N PHE A 6 -7.03 9.82 -24.60
CA PHE A 6 -7.15 8.38 -24.52
C PHE A 6 -7.41 8.01 -23.05
N GLY A 7 -8.67 7.73 -22.72
CA GLY A 7 -9.04 7.14 -21.45
C GLY A 7 -8.46 5.74 -21.32
N SER A 8 -8.19 5.32 -20.08
CA SER A 8 -7.64 4.01 -19.70
C SER A 8 -8.60 2.86 -20.01
N TYR A 9 -8.78 2.54 -21.30
CA TYR A 9 -9.67 1.48 -21.80
C TYR A 9 -9.12 0.05 -21.57
N TRP A 10 -8.00 -0.13 -20.87
CA TRP A 10 -7.40 -1.44 -20.60
C TRP A 10 -8.15 -2.28 -19.54
N PHE A 11 -9.13 -1.69 -18.83
CA PHE A 11 -9.62 -2.24 -17.55
C PHE A 11 -11.00 -2.93 -17.58
N ALA A 12 -11.67 -3.03 -18.73
CA ALA A 12 -13.10 -3.32 -18.75
C ALA A 12 -13.48 -4.67 -19.41
N THR A 13 -13.05 -5.82 -18.86
CA THR A 13 -13.81 -7.07 -18.99
C THR A 13 -13.55 -8.05 -17.83
N GLY A 14 -14.58 -8.34 -17.03
CA GLY A 14 -14.86 -9.66 -16.42
C GLY A 14 -14.02 -10.22 -15.26
N THR A 15 -12.75 -9.83 -15.11
CA THR A 15 -11.78 -10.42 -14.16
C THR A 15 -11.58 -9.74 -12.77
N PRO A 16 -12.11 -8.53 -12.47
CA PRO A 16 -11.77 -7.82 -11.23
C PRO A 16 -11.95 -8.63 -9.92
N SER A 17 -13.12 -9.19 -9.66
CA SER A 17 -13.44 -9.75 -8.35
C SER A 17 -12.60 -10.99 -7.96
N TYR A 18 -12.11 -11.76 -8.94
CA TYR A 18 -11.39 -12.99 -8.67
C TYR A 18 -9.95 -12.74 -8.19
N LEU A 19 -9.24 -11.79 -8.79
CA LEU A 19 -7.89 -11.44 -8.35
C LEU A 19 -7.89 -10.90 -6.92
N VAL A 20 -8.82 -10.00 -6.60
CA VAL A 20 -8.99 -9.49 -5.24
C VAL A 20 -9.37 -10.61 -4.27
N TYR A 21 -10.24 -11.54 -4.69
CA TYR A 21 -10.56 -12.72 -3.90
C TYR A 21 -9.31 -13.54 -3.58
N LEU A 22 -8.41 -13.79 -4.54
CA LEU A 22 -7.16 -14.53 -4.32
C LEU A 22 -6.22 -13.80 -3.37
N LEU A 23 -6.02 -12.49 -3.56
CA LEU A 23 -5.19 -11.66 -2.69
C LEU A 23 -5.68 -11.73 -1.23
N LYS A 24 -7.00 -11.67 -1.02
CA LYS A 24 -7.60 -11.77 0.32
C LYS A 24 -7.56 -13.18 0.88
N LYS A 25 -7.90 -14.20 0.07
CA LYS A 25 -7.88 -15.62 0.43
C LYS A 25 -6.51 -16.07 0.93
N HIS A 26 -5.45 -15.58 0.29
CA HIS A 26 -4.07 -15.92 0.62
C HIS A 26 -3.41 -14.97 1.61
N HIS A 27 -4.17 -14.01 2.16
CA HIS A 27 -3.62 -13.01 3.07
C HIS A 27 -2.37 -12.32 2.49
N TYR A 28 -2.41 -12.01 1.19
CA TYR A 28 -1.25 -11.52 0.46
C TYR A 28 -0.90 -10.08 0.87
N ARG A 29 0.37 -9.83 1.13
CA ARG A 29 0.91 -8.49 1.42
C ARG A 29 1.16 -7.79 0.10
N LEU A 30 0.43 -6.70 -0.17
CA LEU A 30 0.47 -6.02 -1.47
C LEU A 30 1.86 -5.46 -1.82
N GLU A 31 2.66 -5.12 -0.81
CA GLU A 31 4.06 -4.71 -1.00
C GLU A 31 4.95 -5.82 -1.59
N GLU A 32 4.59 -7.09 -1.41
CA GLU A 32 5.36 -8.25 -1.90
C GLU A 32 5.11 -8.55 -3.38
N ILE A 33 4.20 -7.80 -4.03
CA ILE A 33 3.96 -7.88 -5.48
C ILE A 33 5.15 -7.30 -6.26
N GLU A 34 5.86 -6.33 -5.67
CA GLU A 34 7.04 -5.71 -6.27
C GLU A 34 8.23 -6.66 -6.22
N LYS A 35 8.89 -6.85 -7.38
CA LYS A 35 10.12 -7.66 -7.52
C LYS A 35 9.99 -9.09 -6.99
N VAL A 36 8.84 -9.71 -7.19
CA VAL A 36 8.58 -11.09 -6.76
C VAL A 36 9.38 -12.08 -7.61
N GLU A 37 9.97 -13.09 -6.98
CA GLU A 37 10.71 -14.16 -7.66
C GLU A 37 9.85 -15.43 -7.73
N VAL A 38 9.73 -16.01 -8.93
CA VAL A 38 8.93 -17.21 -9.19
C VAL A 38 9.62 -18.17 -10.15
N THR A 39 9.27 -19.46 -10.08
CA THR A 39 9.72 -20.47 -11.06
C THR A 39 8.83 -20.48 -12.30
N GLU A 40 9.31 -21.11 -13.38
CA GLU A 40 8.53 -21.34 -14.60
C GLU A 40 7.20 -22.07 -14.32
N ASP A 41 7.23 -23.13 -13.51
CA ASP A 41 6.04 -23.90 -13.12
C ASP A 41 4.95 -23.03 -12.48
N VAL A 42 5.33 -22.00 -11.72
CA VAL A 42 4.38 -21.06 -11.12
C VAL A 42 3.76 -20.17 -12.19
N LEU A 43 4.55 -19.64 -13.13
CA LEU A 43 4.06 -18.79 -14.23
C LEU A 43 3.08 -19.51 -15.15
N ASP A 44 3.39 -20.77 -15.47
CA ASP A 44 2.60 -21.61 -16.38
C ASP A 44 1.39 -22.26 -15.70
N SER A 45 1.26 -22.11 -14.37
CA SER A 45 0.09 -22.63 -13.66
C SER A 45 -1.19 -21.93 -14.11
N ILE A 46 -2.16 -22.72 -14.56
CA ILE A 46 -3.54 -22.28 -14.68
C ILE A 46 -4.06 -22.28 -13.25
N ASP A 47 -4.34 -21.11 -12.69
CA ASP A 47 -4.81 -20.95 -11.31
C ASP A 47 -6.26 -21.46 -11.13
N SER A 48 -6.55 -22.68 -11.56
CA SER A 48 -7.84 -23.34 -11.35
C SER A 48 -8.05 -23.74 -9.88
N GLU A 49 -6.96 -23.85 -9.11
CA GLU A 49 -7.00 -24.26 -7.70
C GLU A 49 -6.94 -23.08 -6.71
N GLY A 50 -6.60 -21.86 -7.18
CA GLY A 50 -6.54 -20.66 -6.36
C GLY A 50 -5.48 -20.79 -5.26
N THR A 51 -4.24 -21.12 -5.62
CA THR A 51 -3.11 -21.41 -4.70
C THR A 51 -2.09 -20.29 -4.61
N ASN A 52 -1.96 -19.44 -5.63
CA ASN A 52 -1.04 -18.30 -5.65
C ASN A 52 -1.63 -17.17 -6.51
N PRO A 53 -1.71 -15.90 -6.03
CA PRO A 53 -2.21 -14.81 -6.85
C PRO A 53 -1.26 -14.37 -7.99
N ILE A 54 0.06 -14.64 -7.89
CA ILE A 54 1.06 -14.14 -8.84
C ILE A 54 0.80 -14.51 -10.31
N PRO A 55 0.46 -15.78 -10.65
CA PRO A 55 0.17 -16.16 -12.04
C PRO A 55 -1.00 -15.37 -12.62
N VAL A 56 -2.05 -15.11 -11.83
CA VAL A 56 -3.20 -14.30 -12.27
C VAL A 56 -2.80 -12.84 -12.47
N ILE A 57 -1.97 -12.27 -11.60
CA ILE A 57 -1.46 -10.89 -11.74
C ILE A 57 -0.59 -10.77 -13.02
N TYR A 58 0.27 -11.76 -13.26
CA TYR A 58 1.12 -11.83 -14.46
C TYR A 58 0.30 -11.98 -15.75
N GLN A 59 -0.61 -12.96 -15.80
CA GLN A 59 -1.44 -13.25 -16.97
C GLN A 59 -2.43 -12.12 -17.31
N SER A 60 -2.86 -11.34 -16.31
CA SER A 60 -3.67 -10.13 -16.52
C SER A 60 -2.86 -8.92 -16.98
N GLY A 61 -1.53 -9.04 -17.04
CA GLY A 61 -0.63 -8.01 -17.56
C GLY A 61 -0.20 -6.95 -16.54
N TYR A 62 -0.50 -7.13 -15.25
CA TYR A 62 -0.05 -6.22 -14.19
C TYR A 62 1.44 -6.40 -13.87
N LEU A 63 1.97 -7.60 -14.06
CA LEU A 63 3.40 -7.90 -13.91
C LEU A 63 4.01 -8.34 -15.24
N THR A 64 5.31 -8.11 -15.40
CA THR A 64 6.13 -8.60 -16.51
C THR A 64 7.47 -9.09 -16.00
N ILE A 65 8.14 -9.95 -16.77
CA ILE A 65 9.49 -10.43 -16.46
C ILE A 65 10.47 -9.26 -16.56
N LYS A 66 11.24 -9.03 -15.50
CA LYS A 66 12.31 -8.03 -15.44
C LYS A 66 13.69 -8.65 -15.50
N ASP A 67 13.83 -9.84 -14.94
CA ASP A 67 15.11 -10.57 -14.90
C ASP A 67 14.87 -12.08 -14.89
N TYR A 68 15.93 -12.83 -15.22
CA TYR A 68 15.94 -14.29 -15.17
C TYR A 68 17.30 -14.78 -14.68
N ASP A 69 17.27 -15.57 -13.60
CA ASP A 69 18.41 -16.29 -13.07
C ASP A 69 18.43 -17.73 -13.66
N PRO A 70 19.34 -18.04 -14.61
CA PRO A 70 19.43 -19.35 -15.23
C PRO A 70 20.03 -20.43 -14.31
N GLU A 71 20.74 -20.06 -13.23
CA GLU A 71 21.32 -21.03 -12.29
C GLU A 71 20.22 -21.71 -11.46
N PHE A 72 19.23 -20.92 -11.04
CA PHE A 72 18.12 -21.39 -10.20
C PHE A 72 16.78 -21.52 -10.95
N GLY A 73 16.71 -21.06 -12.21
CA GLY A 73 15.48 -21.06 -12.99
C GLY A 73 14.43 -20.10 -12.43
N LEU A 74 14.87 -18.97 -11.87
CA LEU A 74 14.00 -17.98 -11.22
C LEU A 74 13.76 -16.78 -12.13
N TYR A 75 12.50 -16.37 -12.23
CA TYR A 75 12.08 -15.15 -12.90
C TYR A 75 11.77 -14.08 -11.87
N THR A 76 12.34 -12.90 -12.03
CA THR A 76 11.94 -11.71 -11.27
C THR A 76 10.85 -10.99 -12.02
N LEU A 77 9.69 -10.80 -11.40
CA LEU A 77 8.56 -10.06 -11.95
C LEU A 77 8.42 -8.70 -11.27
N ASP A 78 8.04 -7.69 -12.05
CA ASP A 78 7.68 -6.36 -11.54
C ASP A 78 6.69 -5.68 -12.48
N TYR A 79 6.12 -4.55 -12.07
CA TYR A 79 5.23 -3.77 -12.90
C TYR A 79 5.92 -3.34 -14.21
N PRO A 80 5.26 -3.43 -15.37
CA PRO A 80 5.88 -3.11 -16.65
C PRO A 80 6.29 -1.64 -16.71
N ASN A 81 5.46 -0.75 -16.17
CA ASN A 81 5.70 0.68 -16.07
C ASN A 81 4.80 1.27 -14.97
N ARG A 82 5.05 2.56 -14.65
CA ARG A 82 4.32 3.31 -13.64
C ARG A 82 2.81 3.44 -13.93
N GLU A 83 2.39 3.52 -15.19
CA GLU A 83 0.97 3.66 -15.52
C GLU A 83 0.17 2.40 -15.15
N VAL A 84 0.71 1.23 -15.47
CA VAL A 84 0.11 -0.06 -15.12
C VAL A 84 0.05 -0.24 -13.62
N GLU A 85 1.13 0.12 -12.93
CA GLU A 85 1.18 0.10 -11.48
C GLU A 85 0.14 1.03 -10.84
N GLU A 86 0.10 2.30 -11.24
CA GLU A 86 -0.87 3.27 -10.75
C GLU A 86 -2.31 2.81 -11.01
N GLY A 87 -2.56 2.25 -12.20
CA GLY A 87 -3.85 1.65 -12.55
C GLY A 87 -4.21 0.48 -11.64
N PHE A 88 -3.27 -0.42 -11.36
CA PHE A 88 -3.48 -1.56 -10.47
C PHE A 88 -3.76 -1.15 -9.02
N VAL A 89 -2.97 -0.23 -8.47
CA VAL A 89 -3.18 0.23 -7.08
C VAL A 89 -4.51 0.98 -6.94
N LYS A 90 -4.89 1.83 -7.92
CA LYS A 90 -6.22 2.46 -7.95
C LYS A 90 -7.33 1.43 -8.01
N TYR A 91 -7.13 0.39 -8.83
CA TYR A 91 -8.07 -0.69 -8.99
C TYR A 91 -8.31 -1.45 -7.66
N LEU A 92 -7.26 -1.67 -6.85
CA LEU A 92 -7.40 -2.32 -5.54
C LEU A 92 -8.13 -1.45 -4.49
N MET A 93 -8.02 -0.13 -4.60
CA MET A 93 -8.51 0.82 -3.59
C MET A 93 -9.93 0.56 -3.06
N PRO A 94 -10.99 0.45 -3.90
CA PRO A 94 -12.36 0.23 -3.42
C PRO A 94 -12.58 -1.13 -2.74
N PHE A 95 -11.63 -2.07 -2.84
CA PHE A 95 -11.72 -3.38 -2.19
C PHE A 95 -11.10 -3.41 -0.79
N TYR A 96 -10.26 -2.42 -0.46
CA TYR A 96 -9.57 -2.31 0.82
C TYR A 96 -10.03 -1.11 1.65
N ILE A 97 -10.59 -0.10 1.02
CA ILE A 97 -11.05 1.14 1.65
C ILE A 97 -12.55 1.28 1.34
N ASP A 98 -13.35 1.56 2.37
CA ASP A 98 -14.79 1.79 2.22
C ASP A 98 -15.08 3.21 1.68
N LYS A 99 -14.70 3.39 0.41
CA LYS A 99 -15.02 4.56 -0.41
C LYS A 99 -15.48 4.03 -1.75
N SER A 100 -16.53 4.65 -2.28
CA SER A 100 -16.98 4.30 -3.62
C SER A 100 -15.88 4.56 -4.65
N GLU A 101 -15.93 3.86 -5.77
CA GLU A 101 -15.03 4.09 -6.92
C GLU A 101 -15.05 5.57 -7.37
N ALA A 102 -16.19 6.25 -7.19
CA ALA A 102 -16.35 7.67 -7.48
C ALA A 102 -15.67 8.59 -6.43
N GLU A 103 -15.58 8.18 -5.17
CA GLU A 103 -15.02 9.00 -4.07
C GLU A 103 -13.51 8.82 -3.91
N ALA A 104 -13.01 7.60 -4.12
CA ALA A 104 -11.62 7.21 -3.93
C ALA A 104 -10.60 8.21 -4.53
N PRO A 105 -10.75 8.69 -5.79
CA PRO A 105 -9.81 9.66 -6.37
C PRO A 105 -9.79 11.00 -5.62
N PHE A 106 -10.93 11.47 -5.11
CA PHE A 106 -11.00 12.72 -4.36
C PHE A 106 -10.36 12.60 -2.99
N GLU A 107 -10.52 11.45 -2.36
CA GLU A 107 -9.90 11.15 -1.08
C GLU A 107 -8.38 11.12 -1.17
N ILE A 108 -7.81 10.46 -2.18
CA ILE A 108 -6.37 10.47 -2.44
C ILE A 108 -5.88 11.89 -2.74
N ARG A 109 -6.60 12.65 -3.57
CA ARG A 109 -6.23 14.05 -3.87
C ARG A 109 -6.17 14.90 -2.61
N ARG A 110 -7.14 14.75 -1.70
CA ARG A 110 -7.17 15.46 -0.42
C ARG A 110 -6.02 15.02 0.48
N PHE A 111 -5.79 13.71 0.60
CA PHE A 111 -4.67 13.14 1.35
C PHE A 111 -3.33 13.74 0.90
N VAL A 112 -3.08 13.72 -0.40
CA VAL A 112 -1.90 14.31 -1.04
C VAL A 112 -1.79 15.81 -0.73
N GLY A 113 -2.90 16.54 -0.76
CA GLY A 113 -2.94 17.95 -0.39
C GLY A 113 -2.57 18.20 1.07
N GLU A 114 -3.01 17.35 1.98
CA GLU A 114 -2.70 17.46 3.42
C GLU A 114 -1.21 17.21 3.68
N VAL A 115 -0.66 16.14 3.10
CA VAL A 115 0.78 15.81 3.16
C VAL A 115 1.64 16.92 2.57
N ARG A 116 1.24 17.52 1.43
CA ARG A 116 2.00 18.63 0.81
C ARG A 116 2.00 19.92 1.63
N ASN A 117 0.96 20.13 2.43
CA ASN A 117 0.76 21.38 3.17
C ASN A 117 1.20 21.28 4.64
N GLY A 118 1.80 20.17 5.07
CA GLY A 118 2.17 20.03 6.49
C GLY A 118 0.97 19.77 7.41
N ASN A 119 -0.21 19.44 6.87
CA ASN A 119 -1.41 19.23 7.67
C ASN A 119 -1.43 17.80 8.23
N ILE A 120 -0.64 17.58 9.29
CA ILE A 120 -0.46 16.27 9.91
C ILE A 120 -1.79 15.72 10.43
N ASP A 121 -2.53 16.53 11.19
CA ASP A 121 -3.83 16.12 11.72
C ASP A 121 -4.80 15.79 10.58
N GLY A 122 -4.84 16.61 9.52
CA GLY A 122 -5.72 16.35 8.37
C GLY A 122 -5.49 15.00 7.73
N PHE A 123 -4.24 14.65 7.44
CA PHE A 123 -3.96 13.36 6.79
C PHE A 123 -4.19 12.17 7.74
N PHE A 124 -3.94 12.31 9.05
CA PHE A 124 -4.23 11.23 10.01
C PHE A 124 -5.71 11.00 10.22
N HIS A 125 -6.53 12.06 10.32
CA HIS A 125 -7.98 11.92 10.34
C HIS A 125 -8.50 11.26 9.06
N ARG A 126 -7.86 11.52 7.92
CA ARG A 126 -8.20 10.85 6.67
C ARG A 126 -7.79 9.38 6.68
N LEU A 127 -6.59 9.04 7.17
CA LEU A 127 -6.20 7.64 7.37
C LEU A 127 -7.21 6.92 8.28
N GLN A 128 -7.61 7.55 9.40
CA GLN A 128 -8.65 7.01 10.27
C GLN A 128 -9.95 6.72 9.51
N SER A 129 -10.35 7.61 8.60
CA SER A 129 -11.53 7.41 7.76
C SER A 129 -11.37 6.28 6.72
N PHE A 130 -10.16 5.94 6.31
CA PHE A 130 -9.88 4.80 5.44
C PHE A 130 -9.97 3.47 6.19
N PHE A 131 -9.71 3.48 7.49
CA PHE A 131 -9.82 2.31 8.37
C PHE A 131 -11.23 2.12 8.96
N ALA A 132 -12.01 3.19 9.10
CA ALA A 132 -13.24 3.25 9.90
C ALA A 132 -14.31 2.21 9.54
N ASP A 133 -14.39 1.78 8.28
CA ASP A 133 -15.46 0.90 7.80
C ASP A 133 -14.93 -0.32 7.05
N ALA A 134 -13.73 -0.79 7.41
CA ALA A 134 -13.19 -2.02 6.86
C ALA A 134 -14.16 -3.20 7.13
N PRO A 135 -14.88 -3.72 6.12
CA PRO A 135 -15.87 -4.77 6.38
C PRO A 135 -15.15 -5.98 6.97
N TYR A 136 -15.83 -6.71 7.87
CA TYR A 136 -15.38 -8.05 8.25
C TYR A 136 -15.12 -8.82 6.94
N GLU A 137 -13.87 -9.25 6.71
CA GLU A 137 -13.57 -10.13 5.60
C GLU A 137 -14.23 -11.48 5.87
N VAL A 138 -15.49 -11.60 5.44
CA VAL A 138 -16.20 -12.87 5.40
C VAL A 138 -15.81 -13.53 4.08
N ILE A 139 -14.73 -14.30 4.11
CA ILE A 139 -14.45 -15.24 3.03
C ILE A 139 -15.43 -16.41 3.19
N VAL A 140 -16.34 -16.56 2.23
CA VAL A 140 -17.32 -17.66 2.23
C VAL A 140 -16.57 -19.00 2.31
N GLY A 141 -16.84 -19.77 3.36
CA GLY A 141 -16.25 -21.11 3.58
C GLY A 141 -15.03 -21.16 4.52
N GLN A 142 -14.61 -20.05 5.12
CA GLN A 142 -13.55 -20.03 6.13
C GLN A 142 -14.03 -19.42 7.46
N ASN A 143 -13.44 -19.85 8.57
CA ASN A 143 -13.61 -19.15 9.84
C ASN A 143 -13.04 -17.73 9.69
N PRO A 144 -13.74 -16.68 10.13
CA PRO A 144 -13.24 -15.32 10.05
C PRO A 144 -12.00 -15.20 10.94
N VAL A 145 -10.82 -15.25 10.31
CA VAL A 145 -9.54 -14.93 10.93
C VAL A 145 -8.97 -13.80 10.09
N ARG A 146 -9.20 -12.57 10.52
CA ARG A 146 -8.56 -11.43 9.85
C ARG A 146 -7.31 -11.05 10.61
N ASN A 147 -6.19 -11.13 9.91
CA ASN A 147 -4.96 -10.51 10.36
C ASN A 147 -5.15 -8.98 10.24
N VAL A 148 -5.48 -8.34 11.37
CA VAL A 148 -5.73 -6.90 11.47
C VAL A 148 -4.49 -6.11 11.02
N GLU A 149 -3.30 -6.59 11.36
CA GLU A 149 -2.02 -6.02 10.95
C GLU A 149 -1.86 -6.01 9.43
N LEU A 150 -2.14 -7.14 8.77
CA LEU A 150 -2.09 -7.25 7.31
C LEU A 150 -3.06 -6.29 6.63
N PHE A 151 -4.27 -6.14 7.17
CA PHE A 151 -5.24 -5.21 6.61
C PHE A 151 -4.69 -3.77 6.66
N PHE A 152 -4.14 -3.36 7.81
CA PHE A 152 -3.50 -2.05 7.95
C PHE A 152 -2.34 -1.88 6.97
N GLN A 153 -1.45 -2.87 6.86
CA GLN A 153 -0.33 -2.85 5.93
C GLN A 153 -0.81 -2.63 4.48
N ASN A 154 -1.83 -3.36 4.05
CA ASN A 154 -2.36 -3.26 2.69
C ASN A 154 -3.05 -1.92 2.40
N VAL A 155 -3.81 -1.38 3.35
CA VAL A 155 -4.42 -0.03 3.20
C VAL A 155 -3.34 1.05 3.16
N LEU A 156 -2.34 0.99 4.05
CA LEU A 156 -1.23 1.95 4.07
C LEU A 156 -0.44 1.86 2.77
N PHE A 157 -0.14 0.65 2.28
CA PHE A 157 0.49 0.44 0.97
C PHE A 157 -0.29 1.15 -0.14
N ILE A 158 -1.60 0.91 -0.26
CA ILE A 158 -2.44 1.54 -1.29
C ILE A 158 -2.39 3.06 -1.18
N VAL A 159 -2.66 3.61 0.01
CA VAL A 159 -2.76 5.07 0.22
C VAL A 159 -1.44 5.75 -0.08
N PHE A 160 -0.33 5.21 0.44
CA PHE A 160 0.97 5.83 0.29
C PHE A 160 1.61 5.59 -1.08
N ARG A 161 1.36 4.44 -1.72
CA ARG A 161 1.80 4.23 -3.11
C ARG A 161 1.07 5.19 -4.06
N LEU A 162 -0.24 5.35 -3.89
CA LEU A 162 -1.00 6.36 -4.64
C LEU A 162 -0.52 7.78 -4.35
N ALA A 163 -0.25 8.11 -3.09
CA ALA A 163 0.34 9.40 -2.74
C ALA A 163 1.70 9.60 -3.43
N GLY A 164 2.54 8.56 -3.47
CA GLY A 164 3.82 8.50 -4.16
C GLY A 164 3.75 8.80 -5.66
N PHE A 165 2.69 8.39 -6.36
CA PHE A 165 2.51 8.78 -7.76
C PHE A 165 2.23 10.28 -7.90
N TYR A 166 1.48 10.88 -7.00
CA TYR A 166 1.08 12.29 -7.14
C TYR A 166 2.02 13.29 -6.48
N THR A 167 3.04 12.84 -5.73
CA THR A 167 3.96 13.68 -4.95
C THR A 167 5.40 13.17 -5.05
N GLN A 168 6.38 13.87 -4.48
CA GLN A 168 7.76 13.35 -4.36
C GLN A 168 7.92 12.46 -3.12
N VAL A 169 6.94 11.59 -2.88
CA VAL A 169 6.90 10.71 -1.71
C VAL A 169 7.61 9.40 -2.05
N GLU A 170 8.65 9.08 -1.30
CA GLU A 170 9.34 7.79 -1.37
C GLU A 170 8.92 6.89 -0.21
N TYR A 171 7.96 6.01 -0.45
CA TYR A 171 7.52 4.99 0.50
C TYR A 171 8.53 3.83 0.57
N HIS A 172 8.95 3.47 1.77
CA HIS A 172 9.74 2.25 2.03
C HIS A 172 9.11 1.56 3.24
N THR A 173 8.87 0.25 3.16
CA THR A 173 8.51 -0.60 4.31
C THR A 173 9.52 -1.73 4.45
N SER A 174 9.70 -2.27 5.66
CA SER A 174 10.62 -3.38 5.90
C SER A 174 9.99 -4.50 6.72
N ARG A 175 9.95 -5.73 6.16
CA ARG A 175 9.79 -7.02 6.85
C ARG A 175 8.86 -7.01 8.08
N GLY A 176 7.58 -6.68 7.88
CA GLY A 176 6.57 -6.73 8.95
C GLY A 176 6.61 -5.61 9.98
N ARG A 177 7.45 -4.58 9.77
CA ARG A 177 7.41 -3.31 10.53
C ARG A 177 7.07 -2.19 9.56
N ILE A 178 6.06 -1.41 9.92
CA ILE A 178 5.69 -0.25 9.12
C ILE A 178 6.51 0.92 9.64
N ASP A 179 7.76 0.96 9.19
CA ASP A 179 8.59 2.16 9.26
C ASP A 179 8.31 2.89 7.96
N LEU A 180 7.93 4.16 8.00
CA LEU A 180 7.43 4.85 6.82
C LEU A 180 8.06 6.23 6.69
N VAL A 181 8.71 6.48 5.56
CA VAL A 181 9.22 7.79 5.21
C VAL A 181 8.36 8.38 4.11
N LEU A 182 7.92 9.61 4.26
CA LEU A 182 7.31 10.40 3.18
C LEU A 182 8.11 11.66 2.96
N LYS A 183 8.30 12.03 1.70
CA LYS A 183 9.05 13.21 1.32
C LYS A 183 8.16 14.10 0.45
N THR A 184 8.27 15.40 0.61
CA THR A 184 7.69 16.39 -0.30
C THR A 184 8.76 17.38 -0.69
N ASP A 185 8.39 18.43 -1.42
CA ASP A 185 9.27 19.56 -1.70
C ASP A 185 9.59 20.38 -0.44
N LYS A 186 8.78 20.26 0.63
CA LYS A 186 8.87 21.09 1.85
C LYS A 186 9.08 20.32 3.14
N PHE A 187 8.63 19.07 3.18
CA PHE A 187 8.50 18.28 4.40
C PHE A 187 9.08 16.88 4.24
N ILE A 188 9.62 16.34 5.32
CA ILE A 188 9.97 14.93 5.49
C ILE A 188 9.19 14.42 6.69
N TYR A 189 8.51 13.28 6.54
CA TYR A 189 7.79 12.61 7.62
C TYR A 189 8.45 11.27 7.85
N VAL A 190 8.95 11.02 9.05
CA VAL A 190 9.44 9.71 9.51
C VAL A 190 8.40 9.19 10.48
N MET A 191 7.73 8.10 10.13
CA MET A 191 6.63 7.50 10.87
C MET A 191 7.01 6.11 11.34
N GLU A 192 6.67 5.81 12.59
CA GLU A 192 6.72 4.47 13.17
C GLU A 192 5.33 4.13 13.67
N PHE A 193 4.86 2.96 13.26
CA PHE A 193 3.54 2.46 13.56
C PHE A 193 3.64 1.25 14.48
N LYS A 194 2.93 1.29 15.62
CA LYS A 194 2.88 0.16 16.57
C LYS A 194 1.46 -0.30 16.84
N GLN A 195 1.32 -1.61 16.97
CA GLN A 195 0.13 -2.28 17.47
C GLN A 195 0.41 -2.79 18.89
N GLY A 196 -0.51 -2.55 19.83
CA GLY A 196 -0.36 -2.97 21.23
C GLY A 196 0.70 -2.20 22.03
N ALA A 197 1.17 -1.05 21.52
CA ALA A 197 2.08 -0.14 22.22
C ALA A 197 1.66 1.33 21.96
N THR A 198 2.16 2.23 22.78
CA THR A 198 1.82 3.66 22.74
C THR A 198 2.48 4.41 21.58
N ALA A 199 1.89 5.53 21.19
CA ALA A 199 2.45 6.41 20.17
C ALA A 199 3.82 6.98 20.62
N GLU A 200 3.99 7.22 21.92
CA GLU A 200 5.25 7.66 22.53
C GLU A 200 6.35 6.59 22.42
N GLU A 201 6.02 5.31 22.62
CA GLU A 201 6.97 4.19 22.42
C GLU A 201 7.34 4.00 20.94
N ALA A 202 6.44 4.34 20.01
CA ALA A 202 6.75 4.36 18.59
C ALA A 202 7.71 5.52 18.25
N LEU A 203 7.43 6.73 18.76
CA LEU A 203 8.30 7.89 18.57
C LEU A 203 9.70 7.68 19.18
N ALA A 204 9.77 7.08 20.37
CA ALA A 204 11.04 6.74 21.02
C ALA A 204 11.89 5.80 20.14
N GLN A 205 11.26 4.83 19.48
CA GLN A 205 11.97 3.92 18.57
C GLN A 205 12.58 4.65 17.37
N ILE A 206 11.90 5.64 16.79
CA ILE A 206 12.45 6.48 15.71
C ILE A 206 13.74 7.16 16.18
N ASN A 207 13.70 7.73 17.39
CA ASN A 207 14.84 8.42 18.00
C ASN A 207 16.00 7.47 18.30
N GLU A 208 15.73 6.30 18.88
CA GLU A 208 16.75 5.29 19.21
C GLU A 208 17.44 4.70 17.98
N LYS A 209 16.70 4.54 16.88
CA LYS A 209 17.23 3.98 15.62
C LYS A 209 17.95 5.00 14.75
N GLY A 210 17.84 6.30 15.07
CA GLY A 210 18.47 7.36 14.28
C GLY A 210 17.90 7.46 12.86
N TYR A 211 16.64 7.08 12.63
CA TYR A 211 16.06 7.10 11.27
C TYR A 211 16.05 8.50 10.64
N ALA A 212 15.98 9.55 11.47
CA ALA A 212 16.04 10.93 11.01
C ALA A 212 17.47 11.40 10.63
N ASP A 213 18.52 10.69 11.05
CA ASP A 213 19.92 11.12 10.87
C ASP A 213 20.30 11.20 9.38
N ALA A 214 19.70 10.34 8.55
CA ALA A 214 19.87 10.36 7.10
C ALA A 214 19.42 11.68 6.44
N PHE A 215 18.62 12.49 7.15
CA PHE A 215 18.06 13.75 6.67
C PHE A 215 18.63 14.97 7.39
N ALA A 216 19.68 14.83 8.22
CA ALA A 216 20.23 15.92 9.02
C ALA A 216 20.74 17.12 8.20
N SER A 217 21.14 16.89 6.94
CA SER A 217 21.58 17.95 6.01
C SER A 217 20.49 18.40 5.03
N ASP A 218 19.27 17.88 5.16
CA ASP A 218 18.16 18.24 4.30
C ASP A 218 17.54 19.58 4.75
N SER A 219 17.20 20.45 3.79
CA SER A 219 16.63 21.77 4.10
C SER A 219 15.13 21.75 4.40
N ARG A 220 14.46 20.61 4.18
CA ARG A 220 13.03 20.43 4.43
C ARG A 220 12.75 20.31 5.93
N THR A 221 11.54 20.68 6.35
CA THR A 221 11.10 20.47 7.72
C THR A 221 10.85 18.98 7.95
N LEU A 222 11.58 18.38 8.89
CA LEU A 222 11.42 16.98 9.27
C LEU A 222 10.46 16.86 10.46
N TYR A 223 9.52 15.93 10.36
CA TYR A 223 8.64 15.49 11.43
C TYR A 223 8.90 14.03 11.75
N LYS A 224 9.08 13.70 13.03
CA LYS A 224 9.08 12.34 13.54
C LYS A 224 7.71 12.08 14.16
N ILE A 225 7.10 10.96 13.81
CA ILE A 225 5.72 10.69 14.18
C ILE A 225 5.59 9.27 14.68
N GLY A 226 5.29 9.12 15.97
CA GLY A 226 4.91 7.83 16.54
C GLY A 226 3.41 7.64 16.46
N VAL A 227 2.95 6.47 16.03
CA VAL A 227 1.53 6.16 15.82
C VAL A 227 1.17 4.86 16.54
N SER A 228 0.10 4.87 17.34
CA SER A 228 -0.47 3.66 17.93
C SER A 228 -1.76 3.25 17.23
N PHE A 229 -1.88 1.94 17.01
CA PHE A 229 -3.10 1.29 16.53
C PHE A 229 -3.80 0.52 17.63
N SER A 230 -5.11 0.65 17.67
CA SER A 230 -5.97 -0.16 18.51
C SER A 230 -6.51 -1.36 17.72
N GLU A 231 -6.23 -2.57 18.18
CA GLU A 231 -6.84 -3.79 17.67
C GLU A 231 -8.36 -3.81 17.86
N GLU A 232 -8.82 -3.28 19.00
CA GLU A 232 -10.22 -3.24 19.36
C GLU A 232 -11.00 -2.28 18.45
N GLN A 233 -10.49 -1.06 18.27
CA GLN A 233 -11.11 -0.06 17.41
C GLN A 233 -10.83 -0.30 15.92
N ARG A 234 -9.84 -1.15 15.61
CA ARG A 234 -9.34 -1.39 14.25
C ARG A 234 -8.99 -0.09 13.53
N ASN A 235 -8.39 0.83 14.28
CA ASN A 235 -8.08 2.16 13.79
C ASN A 235 -6.83 2.73 14.47
N ILE A 236 -6.33 3.85 13.95
CA ILE A 236 -5.33 4.68 14.62
C ILE A 236 -5.97 5.25 15.87
N GLU A 237 -5.37 4.95 17.02
CA GLU A 237 -5.82 5.43 18.32
C GLU A 237 -5.21 6.79 18.66
N ARG A 238 -3.91 6.96 18.40
CA ARG A 238 -3.14 8.16 18.75
C ARG A 238 -1.94 8.33 17.83
N TRP A 239 -1.56 9.59 17.59
CA TRP A 239 -0.27 9.96 17.03
C TRP A 239 0.38 11.05 17.88
N VAL A 240 1.70 11.05 17.95
CA VAL A 240 2.51 12.11 18.55
C VAL A 240 3.57 12.58 17.55
N VAL A 241 3.89 13.87 17.57
CA VAL A 241 4.78 14.52 16.60
C VAL A 241 5.92 15.21 17.33
N GLU A 242 7.14 15.05 16.80
CA GLU A 242 8.36 15.77 17.18
C GLU A 242 9.02 16.44 15.98
#